data_AF-A0AAP8GFR9-F1
#
_entry.id   AF-A0AAP8GFR9-F1
#
_cell.length_a   1.000
_cell.length_b   1.000
_cell.length_c   1.000
_cell.angle_alpha   90.00
_cell.angle_beta   90.00
_cell.angle_gamma   90.00
#
_symmetry.space_group_name_H-M   'P 1'
#
loop_
_entity.id
_entity.type
_entity.pdbx_description
1 polymer ?
#
loop_
_entity_poly.entity_id
_entity_poly.type
_entity_poly.pdbx_seq_one_letter_code
_entity_poly.pdbx_strand_id
1 'polypeptide(L)'
;MLGIDGKVVMPKGAPKSKVAATCDYSAEVVLHGDNFNDTIAKVSEIVEMEGRIFIPPYDDPKVIAGQGTIGLEIMEDLYDVDNVIVPIGGGGLI
;
A
#
# COMPACT_ATOMS: atom_id res chain seq x y z
N MET A 1 -13.49 6.81 -7.23
CA MET A 1 -12.43 7.22 -6.29
C MET A 1 -13.08 8.00 -5.15
N LEU A 2 -12.56 7.93 -3.91
CA LEU A 2 -13.22 8.50 -2.71
C LEU A 2 -13.21 10.04 -2.63
N GLY A 3 -12.67 10.75 -3.63
CA GLY A 3 -12.54 12.22 -3.61
C GLY A 3 -11.50 12.73 -2.61
N ILE A 4 -10.60 11.86 -2.15
CA ILE A 4 -9.51 12.18 -1.22
C ILE A 4 -8.26 12.53 -2.00
N ASP A 5 -7.61 13.63 -1.63
CA ASP A 5 -6.32 14.04 -2.18
C ASP A 5 -5.19 13.08 -1.75
N GLY A 6 -4.73 12.25 -2.68
CA GLY A 6 -3.74 11.20 -2.44
C GLY A 6 -2.35 11.59 -2.92
N LYS A 7 -1.34 11.35 -2.07
CA LYS A 7 0.08 11.53 -2.40
C LYS A 7 0.84 10.24 -2.13
N VAL A 8 1.59 9.76 -3.12
CA VAL A 8 2.31 8.47 -3.06
C VAL A 8 3.80 8.73 -3.26
N VAL A 9 4.61 8.37 -2.27
CA VAL A 9 6.06 8.41 -2.37
C VAL A 9 6.58 7.07 -2.89
N MET A 10 7.41 7.10 -3.92
CA MET A 10 8.02 5.91 -4.51
C MET A 10 9.54 6.11 -4.65
N PRO A 11 10.36 5.04 -4.63
CA PRO A 11 11.79 5.17 -4.89
C PRO A 11 12.02 5.64 -6.33
N LYS A 12 13.13 6.35 -6.59
CA LYS A 12 13.47 6.84 -7.94
C LYS A 12 13.58 5.73 -8.98
N GLY A 13 13.95 4.52 -8.55
CA GLY A 13 14.04 3.32 -9.38
C GLY A 13 12.71 2.56 -9.57
N ALA A 14 11.57 3.08 -9.12
CA ALA A 14 10.29 2.41 -9.25
C ALA A 14 9.96 2.10 -10.74
N PRO A 15 9.40 0.91 -11.05
CA PRO A 15 9.00 0.57 -12.41
C PRO A 15 8.07 1.64 -13.01
N LYS A 16 8.38 2.11 -14.23
CA LYS A 16 7.61 3.18 -14.91
C LYS A 16 6.12 2.87 -15.03
N SER A 17 5.76 1.59 -15.20
CA SER A 17 4.37 1.15 -15.25
C SER A 17 3.62 1.39 -13.94
N LYS A 18 4.28 1.22 -12.79
CA LYS A 18 3.69 1.52 -11.48
C LYS A 18 3.48 3.01 -11.27
N VAL A 19 4.47 3.82 -11.65
CA VAL A 19 4.37 5.29 -11.58
C VAL A 19 3.21 5.79 -12.45
N ALA A 20 3.14 5.35 -13.71
CA ALA A 20 2.08 5.73 -14.64
C ALA A 20 0.69 5.35 -14.10
N ALA A 21 0.51 4.10 -13.67
CA ALA A 21 -0.76 3.64 -13.13
C ALA A 21 -1.21 4.44 -11.89
N THR A 22 -0.27 4.80 -11.00
CA THR A 22 -0.60 5.61 -9.82
C THR A 22 -1.00 7.04 -10.19
N CYS A 23 -0.34 7.65 -11.18
CA CYS A 23 -0.76 8.95 -11.72
C CYS A 23 -2.16 8.88 -12.37
N ASP A 24 -2.47 7.78 -13.07
CA ASP A 24 -3.79 7.58 -13.70
C ASP A 24 -4.91 7.48 -12.65
N TYR A 25 -4.60 7.00 -11.45
CA TYR A 25 -5.49 7.06 -10.30
C TYR A 25 -5.57 8.45 -9.64
N SER A 26 -5.12 9.51 -10.30
CA SER A 26 -5.16 10.90 -9.82
C SER A 26 -4.40 11.16 -8.51
N ALA A 27 -3.44 10.30 -8.15
CA ALA A 27 -2.56 10.55 -7.02
C ALA A 27 -1.32 11.36 -7.45
N GLU A 28 -0.88 12.29 -6.60
CA GLU A 28 0.40 12.96 -6.79
C GLU A 28 1.54 11.97 -6.47
N VAL A 29 2.42 11.72 -7.44
CA VAL A 29 3.58 10.82 -7.23
C VAL A 29 4.84 11.62 -6.94
N VAL A 30 5.49 11.31 -5.82
CA VAL A 30 6.78 11.89 -5.41
C VAL A 30 7.85 10.81 -5.52
N LEU A 31 8.78 10.98 -6.47
CA LEU A 31 9.93 10.08 -6.60
C LEU A 31 11.08 10.53 -5.68
N HIS A 32 11.38 9.75 -4.64
CA HIS A 32 12.40 10.09 -3.66
C HIS A 32 13.13 8.85 -3.14
N GLY A 33 14.43 8.99 -2.91
CA GLY A 33 15.25 7.92 -2.34
C GLY A 33 15.54 6.77 -3.30
N ASP A 34 16.39 5.85 -2.84
CA ASP A 34 16.84 4.68 -3.58
C ASP A 34 16.23 3.39 -3.03
N ASN A 35 15.80 3.41 -1.76
CA ASN A 35 15.19 2.27 -1.08
C ASN A 35 13.91 2.67 -0.32
N PHE A 36 13.23 1.68 0.26
CA PHE A 36 11.98 1.87 0.98
C PHE A 36 12.11 2.79 2.21
N ASN A 37 13.18 2.67 2.98
CA ASN A 37 13.37 3.50 4.18
C ASN A 37 13.51 4.98 3.83
N ASP A 38 14.17 5.30 2.71
CA ASP A 38 14.27 6.67 2.21
C ASP A 38 12.89 7.24 1.85
N THR A 39 12.00 6.40 1.28
CA THR A 39 10.62 6.81 1.00
C THR A 39 9.82 7.09 2.28
N ILE A 40 10.01 6.26 3.32
CA ILE A 40 9.36 6.47 4.62
C ILE A 40 9.84 7.77 5.27
N ALA A 41 11.15 8.05 5.24
CA ALA A 41 11.68 9.32 5.73
C ALA A 41 11.02 10.50 5.02
N LYS A 42 10.87 10.42 3.69
CA LYS A 42 10.20 11.47 2.92
C LYS A 42 8.72 11.62 3.23
N VAL A 43 8.02 10.51 3.48
CA VAL A 43 6.62 10.54 3.93
C VAL A 43 6.50 11.27 5.26
N SER A 44 7.37 10.99 6.23
CA SER A 44 7.37 11.68 7.52
C SER A 44 7.53 13.19 7.36
N GLU A 45 8.46 13.65 6.53
CA GLU A 45 8.61 15.08 6.22
C GLU A 45 7.32 15.69 5.64
N ILE A 46 6.69 15.01 4.69
CA ILE A 46 5.45 15.47 4.05
C ILE A 46 4.30 15.54 5.06
N VAL A 47 4.19 14.55 5.95
CA VAL A 47 3.19 14.54 7.02
C VAL A 47 3.37 15.73 7.94
N GLU A 48 4.60 16.00 8.36
CA GLU A 48 4.92 17.15 9.23
C GLU A 48 4.66 18.50 8.56
N MET A 49 5.04 18.66 7.29
CA MET A 49 4.90 19.93 6.56
C MET A 49 3.48 20.21 6.08
N GLU A 50 2.77 19.19 5.61
CA GLU A 50 1.46 19.34 4.94
C GLU A 50 0.29 18.91 5.83
N GLY A 51 0.54 18.34 7.02
CA GLY A 51 -0.52 17.89 7.93
C GLY A 51 -1.32 16.69 7.42
N ARG A 52 -0.70 15.83 6.60
CA ARG A 52 -1.35 14.67 5.98
C ARG A 52 -1.44 13.47 6.92
N ILE A 53 -2.36 12.56 6.64
CA ILE A 53 -2.43 11.26 7.31
C ILE A 53 -1.58 10.26 6.54
N PHE A 54 -0.61 9.65 7.21
CA PHE A 54 0.11 8.51 6.65
C PHE A 54 -0.76 7.26 6.69
N ILE A 55 -0.87 6.57 5.55
CA ILE A 55 -1.53 5.27 5.44
C ILE A 55 -0.43 4.21 5.26
N PRO A 56 -0.18 3.35 6.27
CA PRO A 56 0.80 2.28 6.16
C PRO A 56 0.43 1.29 5.05
N PRO A 57 1.41 0.77 4.30
CA PRO A 57 1.14 -0.20 3.23
C PRO A 57 0.80 -1.61 3.76
N TYR A 58 1.03 -1.90 5.05
CA TYR A 58 0.74 -3.21 5.65
C TYR A 58 0.55 -3.18 7.18
N ASP A 59 1.36 -2.41 7.92
CA ASP A 59 1.37 -2.42 9.41
C ASP A 59 0.30 -1.48 10.00
N ASP A 60 -0.96 -1.78 9.72
CA ASP A 60 -2.12 -1.09 10.29
C ASP A 60 -3.30 -2.09 10.46
N PRO A 61 -3.99 -2.11 11.62
CA PRO A 61 -5.08 -3.06 11.87
C PRO A 61 -6.21 -3.02 10.83
N LYS A 62 -6.52 -1.85 10.24
CA LYS A 62 -7.57 -1.73 9.22
C LYS A 62 -7.07 -2.22 7.86
N VAL A 63 -5.80 -1.99 7.54
CA VAL A 63 -5.18 -2.54 6.32
C VAL A 63 -5.18 -4.07 6.39
N ILE A 64 -4.76 -4.65 7.51
CA ILE A 64 -4.75 -6.10 7.76
C ILE A 64 -6.16 -6.68 7.68
N ALA A 65 -7.12 -6.08 8.39
CA ALA A 65 -8.52 -6.52 8.34
C ALA A 65 -9.12 -6.43 6.92
N GLY A 66 -8.76 -5.38 6.18
CA GLY A 66 -9.14 -5.24 4.77
C GLY A 66 -8.60 -6.38 3.91
N GLN A 67 -7.32 -6.76 4.06
CA GLN A 67 -6.76 -7.88 3.31
C GLN A 67 -7.38 -9.22 3.72
N GLY A 68 -7.71 -9.38 5.00
CA GLY A 68 -8.34 -10.60 5.53
C GLY A 68 -9.71 -10.92 4.93
N THR A 69 -10.36 -9.97 4.24
CA THR A 69 -11.59 -10.25 3.49
C THR A 69 -11.39 -11.30 2.39
N ILE A 70 -10.19 -11.41 1.83
CA ILE A 70 -9.82 -12.48 0.88
C ILE A 70 -10.00 -13.86 1.54
N GLY A 71 -9.66 -14.00 2.82
CA GLY A 71 -9.86 -15.24 3.56
C GLY A 71 -11.34 -15.57 3.76
N LEU A 72 -12.21 -14.55 3.94
CA LEU A 72 -13.66 -14.75 4.01
C LEU A 72 -14.21 -15.27 2.68
N GLU A 73 -13.78 -14.66 1.57
CA GLU A 73 -14.17 -15.08 0.22
C GLU A 73 -13.71 -16.52 -0.07
N ILE A 74 -12.48 -16.90 0.29
CA ILE A 74 -11.99 -18.28 0.15
C ILE A 74 -12.86 -19.26 0.95
N MET A 75 -13.22 -18.94 2.20
CA MET A 75 -14.04 -19.82 3.03
C MET A 75 -15.49 -19.92 2.54
N GLU A 76 -15.99 -18.89 1.85
CA GLU A 76 -17.31 -18.90 1.21
C GLU A 76 -17.31 -19.78 -0.05
N ASP A 77 -16.29 -19.64 -0.91
CA ASP A 77 -16.21 -20.34 -2.20
C ASP A 77 -15.64 -21.77 -2.09
N LEU A 78 -14.75 -22.04 -1.13
CA LEU A 78 -14.06 -23.32 -0.91
C LEU A 78 -13.86 -23.59 0.59
N TYR A 79 -14.96 -23.89 1.28
CA TYR A 79 -14.98 -24.07 2.73
C TYR A 79 -14.09 -25.20 3.27
N ASP A 80 -13.74 -26.20 2.43
CA ASP A 80 -12.95 -27.37 2.75
C ASP A 80 -11.48 -27.25 2.31
N VAL A 81 -10.99 -26.03 2.10
CA VAL A 81 -9.59 -25.78 1.73
C VAL A 81 -8.61 -26.32 2.78
N ASP A 82 -7.70 -27.20 2.37
CA ASP A 82 -6.67 -27.73 3.26
C ASP A 82 -5.51 -26.75 3.47
N ASN A 83 -5.12 -26.03 2.41
CA ASN A 83 -3.93 -25.17 2.41
C ASN A 83 -4.14 -23.92 1.54
N VAL A 84 -3.71 -22.77 2.04
CA VAL A 84 -3.66 -21.50 1.31
C VAL A 84 -2.21 -21.00 1.29
N ILE A 85 -1.66 -20.80 0.10
CA ILE A 85 -0.30 -20.27 -0.07
C ILE A 85 -0.39 -18.77 -0.31
N VAL A 86 0.21 -17.98 0.58
CA VAL A 86 0.12 -16.51 0.56
C VAL A 86 1.50 -15.89 0.34
N PRO A 87 1.67 -14.96 -0.61
CA PRO A 87 2.93 -14.24 -0.78
C PRO A 87 3.17 -13.30 0.40
N ILE A 88 4.43 -13.20 0.85
CA ILE A 88 4.79 -12.40 2.02
C ILE A 88 5.76 -11.29 1.62
N GLY A 89 5.27 -10.04 1.72
CA GLY A 89 6.08 -8.83 1.73
C GLY A 89 6.23 -8.30 3.17
N GLY A 90 5.52 -7.22 3.49
CA GLY A 90 5.47 -6.66 4.86
C GLY A 90 4.53 -7.39 5.82
N GLY A 91 3.87 -8.46 5.38
CA GLY A 91 3.04 -9.32 6.24
C GLY A 91 1.56 -8.96 6.32
N GLY A 92 1.10 -7.78 5.89
CA GLY A 92 -0.30 -7.37 6.08
C GLY A 92 -1.38 -8.24 5.41
N LEU A 93 -1.00 -9.19 4.55
CA LEU A 93 -1.89 -10.16 3.90
C LEU A 93 -1.99 -11.49 4.67
N ILE A 94 -1.06 -11.81 5.58
CA ILE A 94 -0.97 -13.11 6.29
C ILE A 94 -0.84 -12.96 7.81
#